data_AF-A0A2H0A1C6-F1
#
_entry.id   AF-A0A2H0A1C6-F1
#
_cell.length_a   1.000
_cell.length_b   1.000
_cell.length_c   1.000
_cell.angle_alpha   90.00
_cell.angle_beta   90.00
_cell.angle_gamma   90.00
#
_symmetry.space_group_name_H-M   'P 1'
#
loop_
_entity.id
_entity.type
_entity.pdbx_description
1 polymer ?
#
loop_
_entity_poly.entity_id
_entity_poly.type
_entity_poly.pdbx_seq_one_letter_code
_entity_poly.pdbx_strand_id
1 'polypeptide(L)'
;MPPTANFKNPVDVIGDATRERYENALETVIQDENVDCVLMILTPQSMTDAIGTAEAIVKTYLNSTKPIICSFMGVVDVSAGVAYLQKNGVPVYRFPEDAAMAMGKLYEATQWLGRRILPEYDLTFDTARASEIVARYLAEGRTVLGEEDGQELLKCYGFDIPAMKIAGSAAEAAEIADEIGLPVVMKIVSPQILHKSDAGGVQVGLKTREAVKTAFDEIMTSSRNYNPKAEIQGVLVQKMVPPGQEVILGVTKYPGFGHLLMFGLGGIYVELFKNVTFRLAPVGRNNARRMIRSIKGFEILDGFRGKPKAD
;
A
#
# COMPACT_ATOMS: atom_id res chain seq x y z
N MET A 1 -19.21 -15.52 -41.56
CA MET A 1 -18.87 -14.09 -41.67
C MET A 1 -18.21 -13.80 -43.01
N PRO A 2 -18.36 -12.58 -43.58
CA PRO A 2 -17.69 -12.17 -44.81
C PRO A 2 -16.15 -12.14 -44.68
N PRO A 3 -15.36 -12.28 -45.77
CA PRO A 3 -13.90 -12.22 -45.73
C PRO A 3 -13.32 -10.87 -45.25
N THR A 4 -14.11 -9.80 -45.35
CA THR A 4 -13.73 -8.45 -44.90
C THR A 4 -13.89 -8.25 -43.39
N ALA A 5 -14.55 -9.17 -42.68
CA ALA A 5 -14.76 -9.11 -41.24
C ALA A 5 -13.45 -9.28 -40.46
N ASN A 6 -13.35 -8.64 -39.29
CA ASN A 6 -12.30 -8.91 -38.31
C ASN A 6 -12.76 -9.96 -37.31
N PHE A 7 -11.97 -11.01 -37.14
CA PHE A 7 -12.25 -12.10 -36.20
C PHE A 7 -11.48 -11.99 -34.88
N LYS A 8 -10.52 -11.06 -34.79
CA LYS A 8 -9.78 -10.79 -33.55
C LYS A 8 -10.58 -9.84 -32.66
N ASN A 9 -10.23 -9.71 -31.39
CA ASN A 9 -10.82 -8.70 -30.52
C ASN A 9 -10.40 -7.27 -30.97
N PRO A 10 -11.31 -6.37 -31.38
CA PRO A 10 -12.78 -6.52 -31.41
C PRO A 10 -13.31 -7.21 -32.68
N VAL A 11 -14.28 -8.12 -32.51
CA VAL A 11 -14.93 -8.82 -33.64
C VAL A 11 -15.77 -7.82 -34.42
N ASP A 12 -15.43 -7.61 -35.69
CA ASP A 12 -16.12 -6.68 -36.59
C ASP A 12 -17.09 -7.44 -37.49
N VAL A 13 -18.39 -7.20 -37.30
CA VAL A 13 -19.45 -7.84 -38.08
C VAL A 13 -19.76 -7.16 -39.41
N ILE A 14 -19.08 -6.04 -39.72
CA ILE A 14 -19.27 -5.20 -40.92
C ILE A 14 -20.62 -4.47 -40.90
N GLY A 15 -20.67 -3.31 -41.56
CA GLY A 15 -21.80 -2.38 -41.48
C GLY A 15 -23.14 -2.86 -42.06
N ASP A 16 -23.11 -3.83 -42.97
CA ASP A 16 -24.30 -4.49 -43.53
C ASP A 16 -24.78 -5.68 -42.68
N ALA A 17 -24.31 -5.79 -41.43
CA ALA A 17 -24.65 -6.89 -40.54
C ALA A 17 -26.16 -7.00 -40.31
N THR A 18 -26.69 -8.18 -40.64
CA THR A 18 -28.06 -8.57 -40.31
C THR A 18 -28.16 -8.95 -38.84
N ARG A 19 -29.38 -9.01 -38.31
CA ARG A 19 -29.70 -9.60 -36.98
C ARG A 19 -29.02 -10.94 -36.78
N GLU A 20 -29.15 -11.86 -37.75
CA GLU A 20 -28.54 -13.20 -37.68
C GLU A 20 -27.02 -13.15 -37.57
N ARG A 21 -26.37 -12.16 -38.18
CA ARG A 21 -24.92 -12.00 -38.09
C ARG A 21 -24.49 -11.57 -36.69
N TYR A 22 -25.22 -10.64 -36.07
CA TYR A 22 -25.01 -10.25 -34.67
C TYR A 22 -25.26 -11.42 -33.72
N GLU A 23 -26.35 -12.17 -33.91
CA GLU A 23 -26.71 -13.32 -33.09
C GLU A 23 -25.62 -14.41 -33.14
N ASN A 24 -25.23 -14.84 -34.34
CA ASN A 24 -24.19 -15.86 -34.51
C ASN A 24 -22.83 -15.41 -33.95
N ALA A 25 -22.46 -14.14 -34.15
CA ALA A 25 -21.21 -13.62 -33.62
C ALA A 25 -21.23 -13.59 -32.08
N LEU A 26 -22.32 -13.12 -31.47
CA LEU A 26 -22.46 -13.08 -30.02
C LEU A 26 -22.48 -14.48 -29.40
N GLU A 27 -23.29 -15.40 -29.94
CA GLU A 27 -23.39 -16.78 -29.46
C GLU A 27 -22.02 -17.50 -29.56
N THR A 28 -21.27 -17.28 -30.65
CA THR A 28 -19.94 -17.88 -30.81
C THR A 28 -18.95 -17.31 -29.80
N VAL A 29 -18.88 -15.97 -29.68
CA VAL A 29 -17.90 -15.30 -28.81
C VAL A 29 -18.17 -15.57 -27.33
N ILE A 30 -19.43 -15.57 -26.90
CA ILE A 30 -19.77 -15.80 -25.49
C ILE A 30 -19.47 -17.25 -25.06
N GLN A 31 -19.47 -18.21 -25.98
CA GLN A 31 -19.16 -19.62 -25.67
C GLN A 31 -17.65 -19.91 -25.57
N ASP A 32 -16.78 -19.05 -26.11
CA ASP A 32 -15.33 -19.24 -26.04
C ASP A 32 -14.82 -19.17 -24.59
N GLU A 33 -14.15 -20.21 -24.10
CA GLU A 33 -13.59 -20.28 -22.74
C GLU A 33 -12.57 -19.17 -22.43
N ASN A 34 -11.96 -18.56 -23.46
CA ASN A 34 -11.02 -17.45 -23.31
C ASN A 34 -11.70 -16.07 -23.25
N VAL A 35 -13.03 -16.02 -23.30
CA VAL A 35 -13.83 -14.80 -23.22
C VAL A 35 -14.61 -14.80 -21.90
N ASP A 36 -14.32 -13.86 -21.01
CA ASP A 36 -15.01 -13.73 -19.72
C ASP A 36 -16.29 -12.89 -19.81
N CYS A 37 -16.37 -11.97 -20.77
CA CYS A 37 -17.46 -11.04 -20.93
C CYS A 37 -17.50 -10.43 -22.34
N VAL A 38 -18.64 -9.88 -22.74
CA VAL A 38 -18.82 -9.25 -24.06
C VAL A 38 -19.34 -7.83 -23.93
N LEU A 39 -18.69 -6.88 -24.61
CA LEU A 39 -19.20 -5.54 -24.89
C LEU A 39 -19.69 -5.49 -26.35
N MET A 40 -21.00 -5.43 -26.54
CA MET A 40 -21.62 -5.34 -27.86
C MET A 40 -21.82 -3.86 -28.23
N ILE A 41 -21.16 -3.40 -29.29
CA ILE A 41 -21.31 -2.03 -29.79
C ILE A 41 -22.13 -2.05 -31.08
N LEU A 42 -23.21 -1.26 -31.10
CA LEU A 42 -24.04 -1.04 -32.28
C LEU A 42 -24.12 0.46 -32.57
N THR A 43 -23.79 0.81 -33.81
CA THR A 43 -23.99 2.12 -34.40
C THR A 43 -25.01 1.98 -35.53
N PRO A 44 -25.98 2.91 -35.68
CA PRO A 44 -26.97 2.85 -36.74
C PRO A 44 -26.28 3.06 -38.08
N GLN A 45 -26.64 2.20 -39.02
CA GLN A 45 -26.40 2.33 -40.44
C GLN A 45 -27.74 2.27 -41.17
N SER A 46 -27.75 2.54 -42.47
CA SER A 46 -28.98 2.63 -43.27
C SER A 46 -29.87 1.37 -43.23
N MET A 47 -29.31 0.21 -42.89
CA MET A 47 -30.02 -1.08 -42.86
C MET A 47 -30.08 -1.71 -41.46
N THR A 48 -29.73 -0.99 -40.39
CA THR A 48 -29.59 -1.57 -39.05
C THR A 48 -30.94 -1.89 -38.41
N ASP A 49 -31.16 -3.18 -38.12
CA ASP A 49 -32.29 -3.66 -37.31
C ASP A 49 -31.94 -3.60 -35.81
N ALA A 50 -32.09 -2.42 -35.21
CA ALA A 50 -31.74 -2.21 -33.80
C ALA A 50 -32.63 -3.02 -32.83
N ILE A 51 -33.91 -3.20 -33.14
CA ILE A 51 -34.83 -3.96 -32.28
C ILE A 51 -34.57 -5.47 -32.39
N GLY A 52 -34.42 -6.02 -33.60
CA GLY A 52 -34.13 -7.44 -33.78
C GLY A 52 -32.76 -7.82 -33.23
N THR A 53 -31.77 -6.92 -33.33
CA THR A 53 -30.47 -7.12 -32.68
C THR A 53 -30.60 -7.14 -31.15
N ALA A 54 -31.40 -6.24 -30.57
CA ALA A 54 -31.68 -6.25 -29.13
C ALA A 54 -32.39 -7.54 -28.67
N GLU A 55 -33.33 -8.07 -29.45
CA GLU A 55 -33.99 -9.35 -29.18
C GLU A 55 -33.00 -10.52 -29.18
N ALA A 56 -32.09 -10.58 -30.17
CA ALA A 56 -31.04 -11.59 -30.23
C ALA A 56 -30.08 -11.52 -29.03
N ILE A 57 -29.72 -10.30 -28.62
CA ILE A 57 -28.89 -10.08 -27.42
C ILE A 57 -29.59 -10.58 -26.17
N VAL A 58 -30.87 -10.23 -25.95
CA VAL A 58 -31.64 -10.67 -24.78
C VAL A 58 -31.76 -12.20 -24.73
N LYS A 59 -32.03 -12.84 -25.87
CA LYS A 59 -32.06 -14.31 -25.97
C LYS A 59 -30.74 -14.92 -25.50
N THR A 60 -29.60 -14.38 -25.91
CA THR A 60 -28.28 -14.89 -25.49
C THR A 60 -27.98 -14.56 -24.03
N TYR A 61 -28.30 -13.34 -23.60
CA TYR A 61 -28.10 -12.86 -22.22
C TYR A 61 -28.78 -13.75 -21.18
N LEU A 62 -30.04 -14.13 -21.42
CA LEU A 62 -30.80 -14.98 -20.50
C LEU A 62 -30.25 -16.41 -20.38
N ASN A 63 -29.46 -16.85 -21.34
CA ASN A 63 -28.88 -18.20 -21.38
C ASN A 63 -27.37 -18.22 -21.09
N SER A 64 -26.76 -17.06 -20.79
CA SER A 64 -25.32 -16.92 -20.55
C SER A 64 -25.03 -16.69 -19.07
N THR A 65 -23.99 -17.33 -18.56
CA THR A 65 -23.42 -17.02 -17.23
C THR A 65 -22.39 -15.89 -17.30
N LYS A 66 -21.91 -15.55 -18.50
CA LYS A 66 -20.93 -14.49 -18.75
C LYS A 66 -21.63 -13.15 -18.98
N PRO A 67 -21.13 -12.04 -18.39
CA PRO A 67 -21.73 -10.73 -18.55
C PRO A 67 -21.76 -10.26 -20.00
N ILE A 68 -22.91 -9.73 -20.43
CA ILE A 68 -23.07 -9.05 -21.72
C ILE A 68 -23.50 -7.61 -21.42
N ILE A 69 -22.74 -6.64 -21.91
CA ILE A 69 -23.01 -5.22 -21.80
C ILE A 69 -23.12 -4.64 -23.21
N CYS A 70 -24.04 -3.70 -23.41
CA CYS A 70 -24.29 -3.11 -24.71
C CYS A 70 -23.93 -1.61 -24.75
N SER A 71 -23.54 -1.13 -25.93
CA SER A 71 -23.56 0.28 -26.27
C SER A 71 -24.25 0.49 -27.60
N PHE A 72 -25.44 1.09 -27.57
CA PHE A 72 -26.23 1.41 -28.76
C PHE A 72 -26.12 2.91 -28.99
N MET A 73 -25.21 3.29 -29.89
CA MET A 73 -24.83 4.68 -30.16
C MET A 73 -25.63 5.22 -31.34
N GLY A 74 -26.69 5.97 -31.10
CA GLY A 74 -27.55 6.48 -32.20
C GLY A 74 -28.75 7.30 -31.73
N VAL A 75 -28.98 7.35 -30.41
CA VAL A 75 -30.04 8.09 -29.74
C VAL A 75 -31.43 7.71 -30.27
N VAL A 76 -31.93 8.38 -31.31
CA VAL A 76 -33.28 8.18 -31.84
C VAL A 76 -33.37 6.86 -32.61
N ASP A 77 -32.40 6.61 -33.50
CA ASP A 77 -32.44 5.46 -34.43
C ASP A 77 -32.36 4.10 -33.72
N VAL A 78 -31.81 4.09 -32.51
CA VAL A 78 -31.59 2.87 -31.70
C VAL A 78 -32.48 2.80 -30.47
N SER A 79 -33.33 3.81 -30.26
CA SER A 79 -34.13 3.99 -29.04
C SER A 79 -35.03 2.80 -28.70
N ALA A 80 -35.66 2.19 -29.71
CA ALA A 80 -36.50 1.01 -29.53
C ALA A 80 -35.69 -0.19 -29.02
N GLY A 81 -34.49 -0.42 -29.58
CA GLY A 81 -33.58 -1.47 -29.12
C GLY A 81 -33.07 -1.21 -27.70
N VAL A 82 -32.69 0.03 -27.38
CA VAL A 82 -32.28 0.44 -26.02
C VAL A 82 -33.40 0.18 -25.01
N ALA A 83 -34.63 0.60 -25.31
CA ALA A 83 -35.78 0.39 -24.42
C ALA A 83 -36.06 -1.12 -24.20
N TYR A 84 -35.90 -1.93 -25.25
CA TYR A 84 -36.06 -3.38 -25.15
C TYR A 84 -34.98 -4.02 -24.27
N LEU A 85 -33.71 -3.64 -24.44
CA LEU A 85 -32.61 -4.10 -23.59
C LEU A 85 -32.84 -3.75 -22.12
N GLN A 86 -33.20 -2.50 -21.83
CA GLN A 86 -33.49 -2.03 -20.46
C GLN A 86 -34.66 -2.78 -19.82
N LYS A 87 -35.74 -3.00 -20.57
CA LYS A 87 -36.92 -3.74 -20.10
C LYS A 87 -36.58 -5.17 -19.68
N ASN A 88 -35.59 -5.79 -20.33
CA ASN A 88 -35.14 -7.16 -20.04
C ASN A 88 -33.91 -7.22 -19.12
N GLY A 89 -33.49 -6.09 -18.55
CA GLY A 89 -32.38 -6.03 -17.59
C GLY A 89 -30.98 -6.17 -18.21
N VAL A 90 -30.83 -6.00 -19.53
CA VAL A 90 -29.51 -5.96 -20.17
C VAL A 90 -28.90 -4.55 -19.99
N PRO A 91 -27.71 -4.41 -19.37
CA PRO A 91 -27.05 -3.11 -19.25
C PRO A 91 -26.73 -2.52 -20.62
N VAL A 92 -27.20 -1.31 -20.88
CA VAL A 92 -26.95 -0.58 -22.13
C VAL A 92 -26.53 0.86 -21.84
N TYR A 93 -25.43 1.28 -22.45
CA TYR A 93 -24.82 2.58 -22.26
C TYR A 93 -24.83 3.39 -23.55
N ARG A 94 -24.88 4.71 -23.41
CA ARG A 94 -24.91 5.62 -24.55
C ARG A 94 -23.57 5.65 -25.30
N PHE A 95 -22.47 5.53 -24.57
CA PHE A 95 -21.11 5.57 -25.10
C PHE A 95 -20.33 4.31 -24.68
N PRO A 96 -19.45 3.78 -25.55
CA PRO A 96 -18.69 2.58 -25.27
C PRO A 96 -17.69 2.77 -24.12
N GLU A 97 -17.22 3.99 -23.87
CA GLU A 97 -16.35 4.33 -22.74
C GLU A 97 -17.03 4.09 -21.39
N ASP A 98 -18.30 4.46 -21.26
CA ASP A 98 -19.09 4.22 -20.04
C ASP A 98 -19.30 2.72 -19.81
N ALA A 99 -19.59 1.98 -20.89
CA ALA A 99 -19.74 0.53 -20.85
C ALA A 99 -18.44 -0.17 -20.44
N ALA A 100 -17.32 0.24 -21.04
CA ALA A 100 -15.99 -0.28 -20.70
C ALA A 100 -15.61 0.05 -19.25
N MET A 101 -15.94 1.26 -18.76
CA MET A 101 -15.70 1.64 -17.37
C MET A 101 -16.51 0.79 -16.39
N ALA A 102 -17.80 0.57 -16.68
CA ALA A 102 -18.65 -0.30 -15.87
C ALA A 102 -18.14 -1.74 -15.84
N MET A 103 -17.73 -2.26 -16.99
CA MET A 103 -17.11 -3.59 -17.10
C MET A 103 -15.79 -3.68 -16.32
N GLY A 104 -14.95 -2.64 -16.39
CA GLY A 104 -13.72 -2.56 -15.60
C GLY A 104 -14.00 -2.59 -14.09
N LYS A 105 -15.06 -1.92 -13.62
CA LYS A 105 -15.47 -1.98 -12.20
C LYS A 105 -16.02 -3.34 -11.80
N LEU A 106 -16.76 -4.02 -12.68
CA LEU A 106 -17.19 -5.39 -12.44
C LEU A 106 -15.99 -6.34 -12.30
N TYR A 107 -14.98 -6.17 -13.16
CA TYR A 107 -13.74 -6.93 -13.07
C TYR A 107 -12.99 -6.65 -11.76
N GLU A 108 -12.78 -5.38 -11.38
CA GLU A 108 -12.17 -5.01 -10.10
C GLU A 108 -12.92 -5.61 -8.90
N ALA A 109 -14.26 -5.58 -8.92
CA ALA A 109 -15.08 -6.14 -7.86
C ALA A 109 -14.99 -7.67 -7.79
N THR A 110 -14.94 -8.34 -8.94
CA THR A 110 -14.78 -9.80 -9.03
C THR A 110 -13.42 -10.22 -8.48
N GLN A 111 -12.35 -9.53 -8.87
CA GLN A 111 -11.01 -9.74 -8.32
C GLN A 111 -10.97 -9.49 -6.81
N TRP A 112 -11.70 -8.48 -6.32
CA TRP A 112 -11.84 -8.23 -4.90
C TRP A 112 -12.56 -9.39 -4.20
N LEU A 113 -13.73 -9.82 -4.68
CA LEU A 113 -14.52 -10.88 -4.05
C LEU A 113 -13.82 -12.24 -4.10
N GLY A 114 -13.16 -12.57 -5.21
CA GLY A 114 -12.39 -13.79 -5.39
C GLY A 114 -10.99 -13.77 -4.76
N ARG A 115 -10.59 -12.67 -4.11
CA ARG A 115 -9.25 -12.57 -3.52
C ARG A 115 -9.04 -13.63 -2.45
N ARG A 116 -7.85 -14.22 -2.43
CA ARG A 116 -7.43 -15.09 -1.33
C ARG A 116 -7.35 -14.27 -0.03
N ILE A 117 -8.09 -14.68 0.99
CA ILE A 117 -7.94 -14.16 2.35
C ILE A 117 -6.76 -14.90 2.98
N LEU A 118 -5.71 -14.17 3.34
CA LEU A 118 -4.55 -14.75 4.02
C LEU A 118 -4.88 -14.92 5.51
N PRO A 119 -4.39 -16.00 6.15
CA PRO A 119 -4.47 -16.12 7.58
C PRO A 119 -3.65 -14.99 8.23
N GLU A 120 -4.22 -14.39 9.28
CA GLU A 120 -3.56 -13.38 10.10
C GLU A 120 -2.33 -13.97 10.80
N TYR A 121 -1.40 -13.11 11.19
CA TYR A 121 -0.24 -13.54 11.97
C TYR A 121 -0.67 -13.87 13.40
N ASP A 122 -0.14 -14.98 13.92
CA ASP A 122 -0.24 -15.30 15.34
C ASP A 122 0.83 -14.50 16.09
N LEU A 123 0.42 -13.36 16.63
CA LEU A 123 1.30 -12.44 17.34
C LEU A 123 0.98 -12.48 18.83
N THR A 124 2.01 -12.67 19.64
CA THR A 124 1.91 -12.56 21.10
C THR A 124 2.31 -11.15 21.51
N PHE A 125 1.51 -10.54 22.39
CA PHE A 125 1.74 -9.18 22.88
C PHE A 125 1.83 -9.15 24.40
N ASP A 126 2.78 -8.39 24.95
CA ASP A 126 2.83 -8.08 26.37
C ASP A 126 2.06 -6.79 26.66
N THR A 127 0.73 -6.91 26.67
CA THR A 127 -0.14 -5.76 26.90
C THR A 127 -0.06 -5.25 28.34
N ALA A 128 0.34 -6.09 29.29
CA ALA A 128 0.49 -5.70 30.69
C ALA A 128 1.66 -4.71 30.82
N ARG A 129 2.84 -5.10 30.31
CA ARG A 129 4.02 -4.24 30.34
C ARG A 129 3.83 -2.95 29.54
N ALA A 130 3.23 -3.05 28.35
CA ALA A 130 2.89 -1.88 27.54
C ALA A 130 1.99 -0.88 28.30
N SER A 131 0.98 -1.39 29.02
CA SER A 131 0.06 -0.57 29.79
C SER A 131 0.73 0.10 30.98
N GLU A 132 1.64 -0.58 31.67
CA GLU A 132 2.43 0.02 32.76
C GLU A 132 3.27 1.20 32.28
N ILE A 133 3.97 1.04 31.14
CA ILE A 133 4.80 2.09 30.55
C ILE A 133 3.93 3.33 30.26
N VAL A 134 2.80 3.14 29.57
CA VAL A 134 1.89 4.24 29.22
C VAL A 134 1.28 4.88 30.46
N ALA A 135 0.81 4.07 31.43
CA ALA A 135 0.19 4.57 32.65
C ALA A 135 1.13 5.43 33.49
N ARG A 136 2.42 5.04 33.61
CA ARG A 136 3.44 5.82 34.31
C ARG A 136 3.62 7.21 33.68
N TYR A 137 3.74 7.29 32.36
CA TYR A 137 3.90 8.59 31.67
C TYR A 137 2.67 9.49 31.81
N LEU A 138 1.48 8.90 31.73
CA LEU A 138 0.23 9.64 31.94
C LEU A 138 0.12 10.17 33.38
N ALA A 139 0.54 9.38 34.39
CA ALA A 139 0.57 9.81 35.78
C ALA A 139 1.57 10.95 36.03
N GLU A 140 2.68 10.98 35.30
CA GLU A 140 3.66 12.06 35.31
C GLU A 140 3.23 13.29 34.46
N GLY A 141 2.07 13.25 33.79
CA GLY A 141 1.61 14.32 32.91
C GLY A 141 2.41 14.45 31.60
N ARG A 142 3.15 13.40 31.22
CA ARG A 142 4.02 13.37 30.03
C ARG A 142 3.32 12.64 28.88
N THR A 143 3.40 13.22 27.70
CA THR A 143 2.78 12.67 26.47
C THR A 143 3.81 12.19 25.43
N VAL A 144 5.10 12.31 25.74
CA VAL A 144 6.22 11.91 24.88
C VAL A 144 7.06 10.89 25.62
N LEU A 145 7.18 9.68 25.06
CA LEU A 145 8.02 8.61 25.61
C LEU A 145 9.50 8.91 25.38
N GLY A 146 10.35 8.55 26.34
CA GLY A 146 11.79 8.48 26.13
C GLY A 146 12.18 7.32 25.22
N GLU A 147 13.42 7.34 24.70
CA GLU A 147 13.93 6.32 23.76
C GLU A 147 13.86 4.89 24.32
N GLU A 148 14.28 4.68 25.57
CA GLU A 148 14.25 3.36 26.21
C GLU A 148 12.82 2.81 26.33
N ASP A 149 11.90 3.61 26.87
CA ASP A 149 10.51 3.20 27.07
C ASP A 149 9.74 3.05 25.76
N GLY A 150 10.01 3.90 24.77
CA GLY A 150 9.40 3.80 23.45
C GLY A 150 9.81 2.51 22.74
N GLN A 151 11.07 2.11 22.85
CA GLN A 151 11.57 0.86 22.27
C GLN A 151 11.12 -0.37 23.04
N GLU A 152 11.04 -0.29 24.37
CA GLU A 152 10.46 -1.36 25.19
C GLU A 152 8.98 -1.58 24.86
N LEU A 153 8.23 -0.49 24.64
CA LEU A 153 6.85 -0.56 24.17
C LEU A 153 6.76 -1.26 22.81
N LEU A 154 7.67 -0.96 21.87
CA LEU A 154 7.70 -1.64 20.57
C LEU A 154 8.00 -3.15 20.72
N LYS A 155 8.94 -3.53 21.60
CA LYS A 155 9.23 -4.95 21.88
C LYS A 155 8.02 -5.69 22.44
N CYS A 156 7.21 -5.04 23.29
CA CYS A 156 5.96 -5.61 23.80
C CYS A 156 4.99 -6.01 22.68
N TYR A 157 5.11 -5.41 21.50
CA TYR A 157 4.31 -5.70 20.30
C TYR A 157 5.06 -6.47 19.20
N GLY A 158 6.21 -7.09 19.54
CA GLY A 158 6.93 -8.01 18.66
C GLY A 158 7.86 -7.34 17.64
N PHE A 159 8.23 -6.07 17.84
CA PHE A 159 9.26 -5.43 17.02
C PHE A 159 10.65 -5.90 17.45
N ASP A 160 11.47 -6.32 16.47
CA ASP A 160 12.89 -6.60 16.68
C ASP A 160 13.67 -5.29 16.76
N ILE A 161 14.06 -4.94 17.99
CA ILE A 161 14.78 -3.71 18.30
C ILE A 161 16.23 -4.04 18.69
N PRO A 162 17.24 -3.36 18.08
CA PRO A 162 18.64 -3.58 18.44
C PRO A 162 18.92 -3.31 19.91
N ALA A 163 19.78 -4.13 20.52
CA ALA A 163 20.21 -3.94 21.90
C ALA A 163 20.79 -2.54 22.12
N MET A 164 20.42 -1.90 23.23
CA MET A 164 20.85 -0.55 23.58
C MET A 164 20.74 -0.30 25.09
N LYS A 165 21.52 0.66 25.59
CA LYS A 165 21.42 1.21 26.95
C LYS A 165 21.90 2.67 26.97
N ILE A 166 21.41 3.47 27.92
CA ILE A 166 21.94 4.83 28.16
C ILE A 166 23.18 4.77 29.06
N ALA A 167 24.21 5.52 28.67
CA ALA A 167 25.40 5.77 29.46
C ALA A 167 25.42 7.20 30.01
N GLY A 168 25.74 7.37 31.28
CA GLY A 168 26.01 8.65 31.94
C GLY A 168 27.48 9.09 31.87
N SER A 169 28.40 8.21 31.47
CA SER A 169 29.83 8.53 31.35
C SER A 169 30.51 7.81 30.19
N ALA A 170 31.67 8.31 29.75
CA ALA A 170 32.50 7.68 28.73
C ALA A 170 32.95 6.25 29.13
N ALA A 171 33.24 6.03 30.42
CA ALA A 171 33.63 4.71 30.93
C ALA A 171 32.47 3.71 30.86
N GLU A 172 31.28 4.13 31.29
CA GLU A 172 30.06 3.33 31.21
C GLU A 172 29.66 3.06 29.76
N ALA A 173 29.77 4.04 28.86
CA ALA A 173 29.49 3.85 27.44
C ALA A 173 30.38 2.77 26.82
N ALA A 174 31.65 2.73 27.23
CA ALA A 174 32.60 1.73 26.80
C ALA A 174 32.24 0.33 27.33
N GLU A 175 31.81 0.21 28.59
CA GLU A 175 31.33 -1.06 29.16
C GLU A 175 30.07 -1.57 28.48
N ILE A 176 29.09 -0.69 28.22
CA ILE A 176 27.88 -1.03 27.49
C ILE A 176 28.21 -1.48 26.06
N ALA A 177 29.17 -0.82 25.39
CA ALA A 177 29.59 -1.22 24.05
C ALA A 177 30.24 -2.61 24.01
N ASP A 178 30.97 -2.98 25.06
CA ASP A 178 31.54 -4.34 25.20
C ASP A 178 30.44 -5.38 25.45
N GLU A 179 29.41 -5.06 26.23
CA GLU A 179 28.26 -5.93 26.49
C GLU A 179 27.39 -6.15 25.25
N ILE A 180 27.06 -5.07 24.53
CA ILE A 180 26.24 -5.10 23.31
C ILE A 180 27.03 -5.69 22.12
N GLY A 181 28.36 -5.51 22.14
CA GLY A 181 29.27 -5.91 21.09
C GLY A 181 29.40 -4.87 19.98
N LEU A 182 30.65 -4.59 19.58
CA LEU A 182 31.01 -3.66 18.52
C LEU A 182 30.64 -4.19 17.11
N PRO A 183 30.50 -3.32 16.09
CA PRO A 183 30.45 -1.87 16.20
C PRO A 183 29.13 -1.36 16.80
N VAL A 184 29.19 -0.17 17.41
CA VAL A 184 28.04 0.51 18.00
C VAL A 184 27.79 1.89 17.37
N VAL A 185 26.59 2.41 17.62
CA VAL A 185 26.16 3.77 17.34
C VAL A 185 25.86 4.47 18.66
N MET A 186 26.27 5.72 18.79
CA MET A 186 26.03 6.55 19.97
C MET A 186 25.15 7.74 19.61
N LYS A 187 24.12 8.01 20.41
CA LYS A 187 23.14 9.09 20.17
C LYS A 187 22.84 9.86 21.45
N ILE A 188 22.83 11.19 21.41
CA ILE A 188 22.42 12.01 22.55
C ILE A 188 20.97 11.72 22.96
N VAL A 189 20.72 11.69 24.27
CA VAL A 189 19.37 11.59 24.83
C VAL A 189 19.05 12.89 25.56
N SER A 190 18.16 13.68 24.97
CA SER A 190 17.67 14.93 25.54
C SER A 190 16.28 15.27 24.99
N PRO A 191 15.29 15.61 25.85
CA PRO A 191 13.97 16.06 25.40
C PRO A 191 14.01 17.31 24.52
N GLN A 192 15.04 18.15 24.65
CA GLN A 192 15.16 19.43 23.95
C GLN A 192 15.99 19.34 22.65
N ILE A 193 16.61 18.19 22.35
CA ILE A 193 17.43 17.98 21.14
C ILE A 193 16.76 16.93 20.25
N LEU A 194 15.78 17.37 19.45
CA LEU A 194 15.01 16.51 18.55
C LEU A 194 15.84 16.12 17.30
N HIS A 195 16.54 17.08 16.70
CA HIS A 195 17.40 16.87 15.54
C HIS A 195 18.83 16.51 15.95
N LYS A 196 19.00 15.26 16.42
CA LYS A 196 20.25 14.78 17.03
C LYS A 196 21.47 14.92 16.10
N SER A 197 21.31 14.60 14.82
CA SER A 197 22.41 14.68 13.84
C SER A 197 22.89 16.13 13.65
N ASP A 198 21.97 17.09 13.59
CA ASP A 198 22.29 18.52 13.42
C ASP A 198 23.03 19.09 14.63
N ALA A 199 22.78 18.54 15.82
CA ALA A 199 23.47 18.89 17.06
C ALA A 199 24.85 18.19 17.21
N GLY A 200 25.31 17.44 16.21
CA GLY A 200 26.50 16.58 16.35
C GLY A 200 26.30 15.46 17.38
N GLY A 201 25.05 15.17 17.74
CA GLY A 201 24.68 14.23 18.79
C GLY A 201 24.56 12.79 18.30
N VAL A 202 25.13 12.44 17.15
CA VAL A 202 25.10 11.07 16.59
C VAL A 202 26.50 10.70 16.08
N GLN A 203 27.05 9.60 16.58
CA GLN A 203 28.30 9.00 16.08
C GLN A 203 28.05 7.53 15.71
N VAL A 204 28.43 7.12 14.49
CA VAL A 204 28.14 5.79 13.93
C VAL A 204 29.41 5.01 13.65
N GLY A 205 29.34 3.68 13.64
CA GLY A 205 30.46 2.85 13.21
C GLY A 205 31.64 2.82 14.18
N LEU A 206 31.38 2.96 15.47
CA LEU A 206 32.40 2.94 16.51
C LEU A 206 32.86 1.50 16.72
N LYS A 207 34.13 1.22 16.40
CA LYS A 207 34.71 -0.14 16.32
C LYS A 207 35.63 -0.50 17.47
N THR A 208 35.96 0.45 18.35
CA THR A 208 36.89 0.23 19.46
C THR A 208 36.38 0.92 20.72
N ARG A 209 36.82 0.41 21.86
CA ARG A 209 36.50 0.93 23.19
C ARG A 209 36.95 2.39 23.35
N GLU A 210 38.11 2.72 22.79
CA GLU A 210 38.68 4.07 22.81
C GLU A 210 37.85 5.03 21.96
N ALA A 211 37.43 4.61 20.76
CA ALA A 211 36.57 5.42 19.89
C ALA A 211 35.22 5.71 20.55
N VAL A 212 34.66 4.76 21.30
CA VAL A 212 33.42 4.95 22.08
C VAL A 212 33.60 6.02 23.16
N LYS A 213 34.71 6.00 23.89
CA LYS A 213 35.01 7.02 24.92
C LYS A 213 35.14 8.41 24.31
N THR A 214 35.93 8.54 23.24
CA THR A 214 36.11 9.82 22.54
C THR A 214 34.78 10.34 21.99
N ALA A 215 33.99 9.47 21.35
CA ALA A 215 32.68 9.84 20.81
C ALA A 215 31.71 10.33 21.90
N PHE A 216 31.76 9.76 23.12
CA PHE A 216 30.95 10.23 24.25
C PHE A 216 31.23 11.71 24.54
N ASP A 217 32.50 12.06 24.74
CA ASP A 217 32.91 13.42 25.10
C ASP A 217 32.59 14.42 23.98
N GLU A 218 32.77 14.02 22.72
CA GLU A 218 32.42 14.82 21.54
C GLU A 218 30.91 15.08 21.44
N ILE A 219 30.08 14.05 21.65
CA ILE A 219 28.62 14.16 21.63
C ILE A 219 28.15 15.10 22.74
N MET A 220 28.66 14.93 23.96
CA MET A 220 28.30 15.76 25.11
C MET A 220 28.68 17.23 24.88
N THR A 221 29.87 17.47 24.34
CA THR A 221 30.36 18.82 24.02
C THR A 221 29.52 19.47 22.92
N SER A 222 29.27 18.76 21.82
CA SER A 222 28.49 19.27 20.69
C SER A 222 27.05 19.57 21.09
N SER A 223 26.43 18.70 21.87
CA SER A 223 25.05 18.86 22.35
C SER A 223 24.89 20.06 23.29
N ARG A 224 25.86 20.29 24.20
CA ARG A 224 25.87 21.47 25.09
C ARG A 224 26.11 22.77 24.33
N ASN A 225 26.95 22.74 23.30
CA ASN A 225 27.18 23.91 22.45
C ASN A 225 25.94 24.24 21.60
N TYR A 226 25.24 23.21 21.12
CA TYR A 226 24.01 23.37 20.33
C TYR A 226 22.87 23.97 21.17
N ASN A 227 22.66 23.44 22.38
CA ASN A 227 21.67 23.98 23.32
C ASN A 227 22.19 23.94 24.77
N PRO A 228 22.72 25.05 25.29
CA PRO A 228 23.26 25.12 26.66
C PRO A 228 22.22 24.89 27.77
N LYS A 229 20.93 24.99 27.45
CA LYS A 229 19.83 24.78 28.40
C LYS A 229 19.19 23.40 28.27
N ALA A 230 19.70 22.55 27.37
CA ALA A 230 19.18 21.20 27.20
C ALA A 230 19.50 20.34 28.42
N GLU A 231 18.50 19.61 28.89
CA GLU A 231 18.69 18.56 29.88
C GLU A 231 19.21 17.33 29.16
N ILE A 232 20.46 16.95 29.44
CA ILE A 232 21.08 15.77 28.85
C ILE A 232 20.95 14.62 29.84
N GLN A 233 20.18 13.60 29.44
CA GLN A 233 19.96 12.40 30.24
C GLN A 233 21.10 11.39 30.11
N GLY A 234 21.89 11.51 29.04
CA GLY A 234 23.07 10.68 28.77
C GLY A 234 23.27 10.47 27.27
N VAL A 235 24.06 9.47 26.93
CA VAL A 235 24.30 9.04 25.54
C VAL A 235 23.84 7.60 25.39
N LEU A 236 22.91 7.36 24.48
CA LEU A 236 22.42 6.04 24.12
C LEU A 236 23.51 5.31 23.32
N VAL A 237 23.94 4.15 23.80
CA VAL A 237 24.81 3.22 23.08
C VAL A 237 23.93 2.11 22.50
N GLN A 238 23.96 1.90 21.19
CA GLN A 238 23.09 0.98 20.48
C GLN A 238 23.89 0.11 19.51
N LYS A 239 23.50 -1.17 19.36
CA LYS A 239 24.10 -2.07 18.37
C LYS A 239 23.96 -1.50 16.96
N MET A 240 25.06 -1.47 16.21
CA MET A 240 24.99 -1.09 14.80
C MET A 240 24.42 -2.26 13.97
N VAL A 241 23.27 -2.01 13.34
CA VAL A 241 22.65 -2.95 12.39
C VAL A 241 23.32 -2.88 11.01
N PRO A 242 23.34 -3.98 10.25
CA PRO A 242 23.84 -3.96 8.88
C PRO A 242 23.01 -3.02 7.99
N PRO A 243 23.58 -2.53 6.88
CA PRO A 243 22.81 -1.76 5.91
C PRO A 243 21.67 -2.61 5.35
N GLY A 244 20.51 -2.00 5.21
CA GLY A 244 19.29 -2.64 4.73
C GLY A 244 18.44 -1.67 3.93
N GLN A 245 17.25 -2.12 3.54
CA GLN A 245 16.29 -1.25 2.90
C GLN A 245 15.51 -0.48 3.96
N GLU A 246 15.65 0.84 3.95
CA GLU A 246 14.95 1.70 4.90
C GLU A 246 13.47 1.83 4.52
N VAL A 247 12.61 1.71 5.53
CA VAL A 247 11.17 1.94 5.47
C VAL A 247 10.75 2.82 6.64
N ILE A 248 9.61 3.48 6.49
CA ILE A 248 8.99 4.27 7.55
C ILE A 248 7.61 3.71 7.87
N LEU A 249 7.34 3.56 9.16
CA LEU A 249 6.02 3.24 9.72
C LEU A 249 5.61 4.39 10.64
N GLY A 250 4.40 4.89 10.47
CA GLY A 250 3.86 5.96 11.29
C GLY A 250 2.42 5.68 11.67
N VAL A 251 1.98 6.23 12.79
CA VAL A 251 0.58 6.21 13.20
C VAL A 251 0.17 7.60 13.67
N THR A 252 -1.02 8.03 13.24
CA THR A 252 -1.63 9.26 13.73
C THR A 252 -3.09 9.01 14.07
N LYS A 253 -3.63 9.72 15.06
CA LYS A 253 -5.05 9.65 15.40
C LYS A 253 -5.80 10.74 14.64
N TYR A 254 -6.66 10.34 13.71
CA TYR A 254 -7.49 11.23 12.92
C TYR A 254 -8.88 11.40 13.56
N PRO A 255 -9.36 12.63 13.80
CA PRO A 255 -10.67 12.88 14.41
C PRO A 255 -11.80 12.19 13.65
N GLY A 256 -12.67 11.45 14.36
CA GLY A 256 -13.80 10.72 13.76
C GLY A 256 -13.45 9.38 13.10
N PHE A 257 -12.19 9.15 12.71
CA PHE A 257 -11.78 7.93 11.97
C PHE A 257 -10.89 6.98 12.79
N GLY A 258 -10.33 7.43 13.91
CA GLY A 258 -9.45 6.62 14.74
C GLY A 258 -8.00 6.67 14.27
N HIS A 259 -7.26 5.55 14.36
CA HIS A 259 -5.84 5.53 14.02
C HIS A 259 -5.61 5.30 12.52
N LEU A 260 -4.82 6.16 11.91
CA LEU A 260 -4.36 6.06 10.53
C LEU A 260 -2.89 5.61 10.53
N LEU A 261 -2.64 4.43 9.97
CA LEU A 261 -1.31 3.89 9.75
C LEU A 261 -0.73 4.43 8.44
N MET A 262 0.56 4.72 8.45
CA MET A 262 1.37 5.17 7.32
C MET A 262 2.49 4.17 7.08
N PHE A 263 2.74 3.85 5.81
CA PHE A 263 3.88 3.06 5.37
C PHE A 263 4.52 3.70 4.14
N GLY A 264 5.84 3.75 4.08
CA GLY A 264 6.59 4.22 2.92
C GLY A 264 8.05 3.78 2.93
N LEU A 265 8.78 4.12 1.86
CA LEU A 265 10.24 3.96 1.83
C LEU A 265 10.88 5.03 2.72
N GLY A 266 11.87 4.63 3.51
CA GLY A 266 12.60 5.49 4.44
C GLY A 266 13.74 6.28 3.79
N GLY A 267 14.57 6.90 4.61
CA GLY A 267 15.71 7.72 4.20
C GLY A 267 15.30 9.04 3.55
N ILE A 268 16.21 9.61 2.76
CA ILE A 268 16.03 10.88 2.03
C ILE A 268 14.79 10.90 1.10
N TYR A 269 14.23 9.72 0.80
CA TYR A 269 13.09 9.59 -0.10
C TYR A 269 11.77 10.08 0.51
N VAL A 270 11.63 10.08 1.85
CA VAL A 270 10.40 10.53 2.52
C VAL A 270 10.18 12.03 2.33
N GLU A 271 11.23 12.83 2.54
CA GLU A 271 11.17 14.29 2.47
C GLU A 271 10.94 14.79 1.04
N LEU A 272 11.48 14.08 0.05
CA LEU A 272 11.46 14.50 -1.35
C LEU A 272 10.26 13.96 -2.15
N PHE A 273 9.87 12.70 -1.95
CA PHE A 273 8.91 12.03 -2.86
C PHE A 273 7.50 11.85 -2.29
N LYS A 274 7.27 12.13 -0.99
CA LYS A 274 5.97 11.95 -0.30
C LYS A 274 5.31 10.60 -0.62
N ASN A 275 6.14 9.58 -0.78
CA ASN A 275 5.73 8.29 -1.31
C ASN A 275 5.33 7.35 -0.17
N VAL A 276 4.15 7.65 0.38
CA VAL A 276 3.57 6.96 1.51
C VAL A 276 2.16 6.49 1.16
N THR A 277 1.73 5.44 1.84
CA THR A 277 0.38 4.89 1.74
C THR A 277 -0.25 4.90 3.12
N PHE A 278 -1.57 5.09 3.17
CA PHE A 278 -2.32 5.18 4.43
C PHE A 278 -3.42 4.13 4.52
N ARG A 279 -3.65 3.59 5.71
CA ARG A 279 -4.76 2.67 6.01
C ARG A 279 -5.30 2.94 7.42
N LEU A 280 -6.60 2.82 7.59
CA LEU A 280 -7.21 2.86 8.93
C LEU A 280 -6.88 1.58 9.68
N ALA A 281 -6.51 1.72 10.95
CA ALA A 281 -6.40 0.61 11.88
C ALA A 281 -7.80 0.11 12.29
N PRO A 282 -7.97 -1.20 12.56
CA PRO A 282 -6.96 -2.25 12.48
C PRO A 282 -6.65 -2.69 11.03
N VAL A 283 -5.40 -3.08 10.78
CA VAL A 283 -4.94 -3.57 9.47
C VAL A 283 -4.59 -5.05 9.57
N GLY A 284 -5.37 -5.89 8.88
CA GLY A 284 -5.06 -7.31 8.70
C GLY A 284 -4.02 -7.55 7.59
N ARG A 285 -3.51 -8.78 7.51
CA ARG A 285 -2.40 -9.19 6.64
C ARG A 285 -2.63 -8.87 5.17
N ASN A 286 -3.84 -9.09 4.66
CA ASN A 286 -4.19 -8.73 3.27
C ASN A 286 -4.02 -7.23 3.01
N ASN A 287 -4.49 -6.40 3.95
CA ASN A 287 -4.42 -4.95 3.83
C ASN A 287 -2.98 -4.46 4.00
N ALA A 288 -2.21 -5.04 4.92
CA ALA A 288 -0.78 -4.73 5.08
C ALA A 288 0.01 -5.04 3.79
N ARG A 289 -0.18 -6.22 3.20
CA ARG A 289 0.51 -6.56 1.93
C ARG A 289 0.11 -5.63 0.78
N ARG A 290 -1.16 -5.26 0.68
CA ARG A 290 -1.63 -4.31 -0.35
C ARG A 290 -1.11 -2.90 -0.10
N MET A 291 -1.05 -2.47 1.16
CA MET A 291 -0.47 -1.20 1.57
C MET A 291 0.99 -1.13 1.11
N ILE A 292 1.79 -2.14 1.45
CA ILE A 292 3.20 -2.25 1.04
C ILE A 292 3.34 -2.27 -0.48
N ARG A 293 2.55 -3.08 -1.20
CA ARG A 293 2.61 -3.16 -2.67
C ARG A 293 2.11 -1.90 -3.39
N SER A 294 1.35 -1.04 -2.70
CA SER A 294 0.76 0.17 -3.31
C SER A 294 1.65 1.40 -3.27
N ILE A 295 2.82 1.32 -2.63
CA ILE A 295 3.81 2.40 -2.70
C ILE A 295 4.34 2.51 -4.14
N LYS A 296 4.64 3.73 -4.58
CA LYS A 296 5.41 3.90 -5.83
C LYS A 296 6.82 3.35 -5.58
N GLY A 297 7.47 2.74 -6.56
CA GLY A 297 8.81 2.17 -6.34
C GLY A 297 8.84 0.95 -5.41
N PHE A 298 7.74 0.20 -5.28
CA PHE A 298 7.73 -1.12 -4.61
C PHE A 298 8.81 -2.07 -5.14
N GLU A 299 9.23 -1.93 -6.40
CA GLU A 299 10.35 -2.67 -7.00
C GLU A 299 11.65 -2.59 -6.19
N ILE A 300 11.86 -1.49 -5.44
CA ILE A 300 13.01 -1.35 -4.53
C ILE A 300 12.96 -2.40 -3.42
N LEU A 301 11.76 -2.77 -2.96
CA LEU A 301 11.53 -3.84 -1.99
C LEU A 301 11.49 -5.23 -2.66
N ASP A 302 10.99 -5.33 -3.89
CA ASP A 302 10.84 -6.61 -4.61
C ASP A 302 12.14 -7.10 -5.30
N GLY A 303 13.22 -6.32 -5.18
CA GLY A 303 14.53 -6.59 -5.78
C GLY A 303 14.79 -5.70 -6.98
N PHE A 304 15.85 -4.88 -6.91
CA PHE A 304 16.19 -3.93 -7.96
C PHE A 304 17.72 -3.81 -8.14
N ARG A 305 18.18 -3.83 -9.40
CA ARG A 305 19.60 -3.68 -9.79
C ARG A 305 20.58 -4.50 -8.94
N GLY A 306 20.36 -5.82 -8.89
CA GLY A 306 21.26 -6.75 -8.20
C GLY A 306 21.11 -6.77 -6.68
N LYS A 307 20.24 -5.94 -6.10
CA LYS A 307 19.83 -6.11 -4.69
C LYS A 307 18.80 -7.22 -4.56
N PRO A 308 18.92 -8.08 -3.54
CA PRO A 308 17.92 -9.10 -3.27
C PRO A 308 16.61 -8.44 -2.85
N LYS A 309 15.53 -9.22 -2.96
CA LYS A 309 14.24 -8.89 -2.41
C LYS A 309 14.33 -8.70 -0.89
N ALA A 310 13.70 -7.65 -0.37
CA ALA A 310 13.51 -7.43 1.05
C ALA A 310 12.50 -8.45 1.62
N ASP A 311 12.58 -8.70 2.92
CA ASP A 311 11.68 -9.61 3.66
C ASP A 311 10.18 -9.28 3.45
#